data_AF-A0A8C6WWD3-F1
#
_entry.id   AF-A0A8C6WWD3-F1
#
_cell.length_a   1.000
_cell.length_b   1.000
_cell.length_c   1.000
_cell.angle_alpha   90.00
_cell.angle_beta   90.00
_cell.angle_gamma   90.00
#
_symmetry.space_group_name_H-M   'P 1'
#
loop_
_entity.id
_entity.type
_entity.pdbx_description
1 polymer ?
#
loop_
_entity_poly.entity_id
_entity_poly.type
_entity_poly.pdbx_seq_one_letter_code
_entity_poly.pdbx_strand_id
1 'polypeptide(L)'
;IIIDPSMFDAVSKRDTVANPLHQLCKKTATCEALKYNTCLGSLLPYTHTSLALAGDSSTQEKAFEKLTMWSGLRNAPWCWSVIQPLLCAVYMPKCENGRVELPGQSLCAATRGPCSLVDREIGWPNFLTCDKFPVGCSNEVQKLKFDTSGQSEAPLGCGIQCDNPLFTEEEHSDMHRYIAYFSSVTLLCTFFTLVRHELENSNRYPDVILFYINACFFVGTIGWLAQFFNGARREIVCKSDNTMRLGEPSSSETLSCVTIFIIVYYSLMSGAIWFVVLTYAWHTSFNALGTTDQPLSGRTSYFHVVTWSIPFVLTVAILAIAEVRRTQLCCIDVYKALPPWFGAWWLERGGGGYWMTLGCG
;
A
#
# COMPACT_ATOMS: atom_id res chain seq x y z
N ILE A 1 58.74 15.58 -52.90
CA ILE A 1 57.68 16.56 -52.55
C ILE A 1 57.47 16.42 -51.04
N ILE A 2 58.47 16.77 -50.22
CA ILE A 2 58.56 18.02 -49.42
C ILE A 2 57.20 18.47 -48.90
N ILE A 3 56.93 18.14 -47.64
CA ILE A 3 55.84 18.69 -46.83
C ILE A 3 56.39 19.97 -46.20
N ASP A 4 55.71 21.09 -46.45
CA ASP A 4 56.06 22.42 -45.95
C ASP A 4 55.89 22.48 -44.41
N PRO A 5 56.89 22.93 -43.62
CA PRO A 5 56.82 22.94 -42.15
C PRO A 5 55.99 24.08 -41.54
N SER A 6 55.35 24.95 -42.33
CA SER A 6 54.67 26.16 -41.83
C SER A 6 53.29 25.95 -41.18
N MET A 7 52.80 24.71 -41.06
CA MET A 7 51.48 24.40 -40.49
C MET A 7 51.54 23.96 -39.00
N PHE A 8 52.58 24.33 -38.26
CA PHE A 8 52.68 24.07 -36.81
C PHE A 8 52.72 25.31 -35.92
N ASP A 9 52.76 26.53 -36.49
CA ASP A 9 52.97 27.77 -35.71
C ASP A 9 51.79 28.77 -35.76
N ALA A 10 50.56 28.25 -35.66
CA ALA A 10 49.40 29.08 -35.29
C ALA A 10 48.70 28.55 -34.03
N VAL A 11 49.47 27.97 -33.10
CA VAL A 11 49.09 27.80 -31.69
C VAL A 11 49.47 29.07 -30.93
N SER A 12 48.77 30.19 -31.17
CA SER A 12 48.72 31.31 -30.22
C SER A 12 47.69 32.33 -30.67
N LYS A 13 46.79 32.71 -29.76
CA LYS A 13 45.77 33.77 -29.85
C LYS A 13 44.44 33.41 -30.54
N ARG A 14 43.56 32.82 -29.74
CA ARG A 14 42.16 33.29 -29.69
C ARG A 14 41.55 32.96 -28.32
N ASP A 15 41.58 33.96 -27.44
CA ASP A 15 40.74 33.98 -26.25
C ASP A 15 39.26 33.98 -26.64
N THR A 16 38.46 33.32 -25.79
CA THR A 16 37.03 33.49 -25.54
C THR A 16 36.02 33.23 -26.67
N VAL A 17 35.71 31.95 -26.90
CA VAL A 17 34.33 31.55 -27.23
C VAL A 17 33.84 30.59 -26.15
N ALA A 18 33.03 31.12 -25.22
CA ALA A 18 32.34 30.30 -24.24
C ALA A 18 31.44 29.28 -24.95
N ASN A 19 31.54 28.02 -24.55
CA ASN A 19 30.75 26.90 -25.06
C ASN A 19 29.23 27.27 -25.11
N PRO A 20 28.52 27.16 -26.25
CA PRO A 20 27.13 27.62 -26.41
C PRO A 20 26.15 27.05 -25.39
N LEU A 21 26.42 25.84 -24.87
CA LEU A 21 25.62 25.19 -23.83
C LEU A 21 25.64 25.97 -22.50
N HIS A 22 26.74 26.66 -22.20
CA HIS A 22 26.97 27.29 -20.89
C HIS A 22 26.23 28.64 -20.74
N GLN A 23 25.86 29.29 -21.85
CA GLN A 23 25.06 30.51 -21.83
C GLN A 23 23.56 30.23 -21.60
N LEU A 24 23.07 29.06 -22.02
CA LEU A 24 21.67 28.67 -21.86
C LEU A 24 21.30 28.33 -20.39
N CYS A 25 22.29 27.88 -19.61
CA CYS A 25 22.11 27.49 -18.21
C CYS A 25 22.14 28.64 -17.22
N LYS A 26 22.27 29.89 -17.68
CA LYS A 26 22.32 31.08 -16.81
C LYS A 26 21.33 32.13 -17.26
N LYS A 27 20.68 32.80 -16.30
CA LYS A 27 19.74 33.89 -16.53
C LYS A 27 20.29 35.18 -15.93
N THR A 28 20.10 36.32 -16.60
CA THR A 28 20.47 37.63 -16.05
C THR A 28 19.59 37.96 -14.85
N ALA A 29 20.19 38.28 -13.71
CA ALA A 29 19.49 38.56 -12.46
C ALA A 29 20.31 39.45 -11.53
N THR A 30 19.64 40.13 -10.60
CA THR A 30 20.31 40.90 -9.54
C THR A 30 20.81 39.95 -8.47
N CYS A 31 22.13 39.99 -8.21
CA CYS A 31 22.75 39.21 -7.15
C CYS A 31 22.73 40.00 -5.84
N GLU A 32 22.37 39.32 -4.76
CA GLU A 32 22.37 39.86 -3.40
C GLU A 32 23.15 38.93 -2.48
N ALA A 33 23.79 39.48 -1.44
CA ALA A 33 24.54 38.70 -0.47
C ALA A 33 23.58 37.79 0.33
N LEU A 34 24.00 36.56 0.60
CA LEU A 34 23.24 35.60 1.39
C LEU A 34 23.13 36.07 2.84
N LYS A 35 21.90 36.20 3.34
CA LYS A 35 21.61 36.38 4.78
C LYS A 35 21.72 35.06 5.55
N TYR A 36 21.40 33.95 4.88
CA TYR A 36 21.46 32.60 5.43
C TYR A 36 22.49 31.79 4.65
N ASN A 37 23.49 31.22 5.34
CA ASN A 37 24.56 30.43 4.72
C ASN A 37 24.21 28.94 4.57
N THR A 38 23.03 28.53 5.02
CA THR A 38 22.55 27.14 4.95
C THR A 38 21.23 27.07 4.19
N CYS A 39 21.04 26.00 3.44
CA CYS A 39 19.78 25.65 2.80
C CYS A 39 19.37 24.23 3.19
N LEU A 40 18.22 24.09 3.86
CA LEU A 40 17.67 22.81 4.32
C LEU A 40 18.68 21.94 5.11
N GLY A 41 19.56 22.58 5.90
CA GLY A 41 20.59 21.95 6.72
C GLY A 41 21.97 21.82 6.08
N SER A 42 22.10 22.07 4.77
CA SER A 42 23.38 22.01 4.05
C SER A 42 24.03 23.38 3.90
N LEU A 43 25.35 23.46 4.10
CA LEU A 43 26.13 24.69 3.92
C LEU A 43 26.28 25.03 2.44
N LEU A 44 26.02 26.28 2.07
CA LEU A 44 26.19 26.77 0.70
C LEU A 44 27.65 27.21 0.46
N PRO A 45 28.29 26.77 -0.65
CA PRO A 45 29.70 27.09 -0.96
C PRO A 45 29.88 28.46 -1.62
N TYR A 46 28.82 29.24 -1.76
CA TYR A 46 28.80 30.58 -2.39
C TYR A 46 28.24 31.62 -1.42
N THR A 47 28.49 32.90 -1.74
CA THR A 47 28.15 34.04 -0.88
C THR A 47 27.00 34.90 -1.39
N HIS A 48 26.60 34.72 -2.65
CA HIS A 48 25.58 35.54 -3.31
C HIS A 48 24.49 34.67 -3.93
N THR A 49 23.24 35.12 -3.81
CA THR A 49 22.03 34.47 -4.31
C THR A 49 21.19 35.42 -5.15
N SER A 50 20.10 34.90 -5.74
CA SER A 50 19.08 35.70 -6.40
C SER A 50 17.70 35.09 -6.23
N LEU A 51 16.67 35.93 -6.09
CA LEU A 51 15.27 35.52 -5.95
C LEU A 51 14.55 35.41 -7.30
N ALA A 52 15.25 35.64 -8.42
CA ALA A 52 14.66 35.69 -9.76
C ALA A 52 14.00 34.37 -10.25
N LEU A 53 14.24 33.25 -9.55
CA LEU A 53 13.67 31.95 -9.87
C LEU A 53 12.46 31.58 -8.99
N ALA A 54 12.41 32.07 -7.75
CA ALA A 54 11.32 31.81 -6.80
C ALA A 54 10.18 32.82 -7.01
N GLY A 55 9.23 32.48 -7.88
CA GLY A 55 8.14 33.39 -8.28
C GLY A 55 7.18 33.79 -7.15
N ASP A 56 7.22 33.11 -6.01
CA ASP A 56 6.39 33.38 -4.82
C ASP A 56 7.09 34.25 -3.76
N SER A 57 8.38 34.55 -3.96
CA SER A 57 9.26 35.11 -2.93
C SER A 57 9.95 36.38 -3.42
N SER A 58 9.66 37.50 -2.75
CA SER A 58 10.23 38.82 -3.07
C SER A 58 11.41 39.21 -2.16
N THR A 59 11.62 38.50 -1.04
CA THR A 59 12.72 38.73 -0.09
C THR A 59 13.34 37.39 0.35
N GLN A 60 14.59 37.40 0.80
CA GLN A 60 15.26 36.19 1.31
C GLN A 60 14.54 35.61 2.52
N GLU A 61 13.99 36.46 3.39
CA GLU A 61 13.18 36.04 4.54
C GLU A 61 11.96 35.22 4.08
N LYS A 62 11.25 35.69 3.05
CA LYS A 62 10.09 34.99 2.51
C LYS A 62 10.47 33.68 1.80
N ALA A 63 11.60 33.68 1.09
CA ALA A 63 12.14 32.46 0.50
C ALA A 63 12.49 31.41 1.58
N PHE A 64 13.09 31.84 2.69
CA PHE A 64 13.41 30.97 3.81
C PHE A 64 12.15 30.45 4.53
N GLU A 65 11.13 31.29 4.70
CA GLU A 65 9.82 30.88 5.21
C GLU A 65 9.16 29.82 4.31
N LYS A 66 9.22 30.00 2.99
CA LYS A 66 8.73 29.02 2.02
C LYS A 66 9.51 27.71 2.09
N LEU A 67 10.84 27.76 2.18
CA LEU A 67 11.67 26.56 2.40
C LEU A 67 11.30 25.85 3.71
N THR A 68 10.97 26.60 4.76
CA THR A 68 10.50 26.04 6.03
C THR A 68 9.14 25.34 5.85
N MET A 69 8.22 25.92 5.09
CA MET A 69 6.94 25.28 4.74
C MET A 69 7.17 23.98 3.95
N TRP A 70 8.06 24.00 2.95
CA TRP A 70 8.42 22.80 2.17
C TRP A 70 9.07 21.70 3.02
N SER A 71 9.68 22.04 4.16
CA SER A 71 10.27 21.06 5.08
C SER A 71 9.25 20.12 5.72
N GLY A 72 7.95 20.40 5.61
CA GLY A 72 6.88 19.45 5.98
C GLY A 72 6.91 18.15 5.18
N LEU A 73 7.56 18.13 4.00
CA LEU A 73 7.77 16.91 3.22
C LEU A 73 8.81 15.96 3.82
N ARG A 74 9.45 16.32 4.94
CA ARG A 74 10.41 15.46 5.67
C ARG A 74 9.82 14.11 6.08
N ASN A 75 8.50 14.02 6.29
CA ASN A 75 7.80 12.78 6.62
C ASN A 75 7.67 11.81 5.43
N ALA A 76 7.99 12.27 4.20
CA ALA A 76 8.05 11.46 2.99
C ALA A 76 9.53 11.33 2.53
N PRO A 77 10.33 10.41 3.11
CA PRO A 77 11.80 10.39 2.95
C PRO A 77 12.26 10.24 1.50
N TRP A 78 11.57 9.42 0.69
CA TRP A 78 11.90 9.26 -0.73
C TRP A 78 11.67 10.53 -1.53
N CYS A 79 10.61 11.28 -1.24
CA CYS A 79 10.41 12.61 -1.83
C CYS A 79 11.43 13.62 -1.29
N TRP A 80 11.64 13.64 0.03
CA TRP A 80 12.51 14.60 0.70
C TRP A 80 13.94 14.57 0.14
N SER A 81 14.50 13.36 -0.02
CA SER A 81 15.87 13.18 -0.54
C SER A 81 16.09 13.76 -1.94
N VAL A 82 15.08 13.73 -2.81
CA VAL A 82 15.20 14.22 -4.19
C VAL A 82 14.75 15.67 -4.36
N ILE A 83 13.86 16.16 -3.48
CA ILE A 83 13.31 17.52 -3.59
C ILE A 83 14.22 18.58 -2.94
N GLN A 84 15.01 18.23 -1.93
CA GLN A 84 15.93 19.16 -1.24
C GLN A 84 16.86 19.92 -2.22
N PRO A 85 17.58 19.24 -3.14
CA PRO A 85 18.45 19.95 -4.08
C PRO A 85 17.68 20.85 -5.05
N LEU A 86 16.48 20.44 -5.49
CA LEU A 86 15.64 21.25 -6.38
C LEU A 86 15.18 22.55 -5.69
N LEU A 87 14.71 22.44 -4.44
CA LEU A 87 14.25 23.60 -3.67
C LEU A 87 15.38 24.60 -3.43
N CYS A 88 16.56 24.13 -3.03
CA CYS A 88 17.72 25.00 -2.85
C CYS A 88 18.18 25.63 -4.17
N ALA A 89 18.09 24.90 -5.29
CA ALA A 89 18.44 25.41 -6.61
C ALA A 89 17.48 26.48 -7.15
N VAL A 90 16.26 26.59 -6.61
CA VAL A 90 15.27 27.60 -7.03
C VAL A 90 15.17 28.74 -6.03
N TYR A 91 15.13 28.45 -4.73
CA TYR A 91 14.97 29.47 -3.68
C TYR A 91 16.28 30.15 -3.29
N MET A 92 17.42 29.43 -3.37
CA MET A 92 18.73 29.96 -2.98
C MET A 92 19.82 29.62 -4.01
N PRO A 93 19.64 29.92 -5.32
CA PRO A 93 20.61 29.59 -6.37
C PRO A 93 21.90 30.39 -6.25
N LYS A 94 23.00 29.87 -6.79
CA LYS A 94 24.25 30.63 -6.94
C LYS A 94 24.06 31.78 -7.93
N CYS A 95 24.43 33.00 -7.53
CA CYS A 95 24.46 34.18 -8.39
C CYS A 95 25.87 34.77 -8.46
N GLU A 96 26.40 34.94 -9.67
CA GLU A 96 27.76 35.44 -9.89
C GLU A 96 27.79 36.33 -11.14
N ASN A 97 28.42 37.51 -11.04
CA ASN A 97 28.54 38.47 -12.15
C ASN A 97 27.19 38.87 -12.79
N GLY A 98 26.15 39.07 -11.98
CA GLY A 98 24.81 39.45 -12.46
C GLY A 98 24.06 38.34 -13.20
N ARG A 99 24.48 37.09 -13.02
CA ARG A 99 23.87 35.91 -13.65
C ARG A 99 23.61 34.83 -12.60
N VAL A 100 22.40 34.27 -12.63
CA VAL A 100 21.97 33.17 -11.77
C VAL A 100 22.02 31.85 -12.54
N GLU A 101 22.46 30.79 -11.88
CA GLU A 101 22.46 29.43 -12.44
C GLU A 101 21.05 28.83 -12.42
N LEU A 102 20.61 28.26 -13.55
CA LEU A 102 19.32 27.57 -13.66
C LEU A 102 19.47 26.09 -13.29
N PRO A 103 18.48 25.50 -12.59
CA PRO A 103 18.46 24.05 -12.39
C PRO A 103 18.21 23.32 -13.72
N GLY A 104 18.79 22.13 -13.86
CA GLY A 104 18.56 21.27 -15.02
C GLY A 104 17.20 20.57 -14.99
N GLN A 105 16.66 20.28 -16.18
CA GLN A 105 15.38 19.56 -16.30
C GLN A 105 15.42 18.18 -15.65
N SER A 106 16.56 17.48 -15.69
CA SER A 106 16.74 16.17 -15.04
C SER A 106 16.54 16.23 -13.53
N LEU A 107 17.04 17.29 -12.88
CA LEU A 107 16.86 17.50 -11.44
C LEU A 107 15.39 17.68 -11.07
N CYS A 108 14.64 18.42 -11.90
CA CYS A 108 13.21 18.61 -11.71
C CYS A 108 12.40 17.34 -12.03
N ALA A 109 12.76 16.61 -13.08
CA ALA A 109 12.07 15.39 -13.47
C ALA A 109 12.24 14.29 -12.40
N ALA A 110 13.40 14.23 -11.75
CA ALA A 110 13.68 13.29 -10.67
C ALA A 110 12.72 13.43 -9.47
N THR A 111 12.12 14.60 -9.24
CA THR A 111 11.16 14.79 -8.14
C THR A 111 9.75 14.30 -8.48
N ARG A 112 9.38 14.20 -9.77
CA ARG A 112 7.99 13.95 -10.19
C ARG A 112 7.43 12.61 -9.74
N GLY A 113 8.25 11.56 -9.76
CA GLY A 113 7.85 10.23 -9.32
C GLY A 113 7.72 10.16 -7.78
N PRO A 114 8.81 10.35 -7.03
CA PRO A 114 8.80 10.22 -5.57
C PRO A 114 7.92 11.25 -4.85
N CYS A 115 7.72 12.44 -5.42
CA CYS A 115 6.91 13.51 -4.84
C CYS A 115 5.52 13.64 -5.49
N SER A 116 4.92 12.54 -5.95
CA SER A 116 3.57 12.53 -6.53
C SER A 116 2.49 13.07 -5.56
N LEU A 117 2.73 12.98 -4.25
CA LEU A 117 1.87 13.57 -3.22
C LEU A 117 1.68 15.09 -3.41
N VAL A 118 2.74 15.80 -3.78
CA VAL A 118 2.67 17.25 -4.02
C VAL A 118 1.73 17.54 -5.18
N ASP A 119 1.76 16.71 -6.22
CA ASP A 119 0.89 16.87 -7.39
C ASP A 119 -0.59 16.65 -7.07
N ARG A 120 -0.88 15.65 -6.21
CA ARG A 120 -2.25 15.27 -5.86
C ARG A 120 -2.90 16.21 -4.83
N GLU A 121 -2.17 16.61 -3.80
CA GLU A 121 -2.75 17.34 -2.65
C GLU A 121 -2.56 18.86 -2.74
N ILE A 122 -1.44 19.33 -3.31
CA ILE A 122 -1.02 20.74 -3.25
C ILE A 122 -1.04 21.39 -4.65
N GLY A 123 -0.66 20.62 -5.67
CA GLY A 123 -0.37 21.09 -7.02
C GLY A 123 1.01 21.77 -7.11
N TRP A 124 1.74 21.51 -8.18
CA TRP A 124 3.05 22.14 -8.39
C TRP A 124 2.92 23.61 -8.78
N PRO A 125 3.61 24.54 -8.08
CA PRO A 125 3.62 25.95 -8.48
C PRO A 125 4.21 26.15 -9.87
N ASN A 126 3.71 27.16 -10.58
CA ASN A 126 4.15 27.48 -11.94
C ASN A 126 5.66 27.68 -12.09
N PHE A 127 6.39 28.12 -11.07
CA PHE A 127 7.85 28.32 -11.16
C PHE A 127 8.65 27.03 -10.90
N LEU A 128 8.00 25.97 -10.41
CA LEU A 128 8.57 24.64 -10.20
C LEU A 128 8.16 23.64 -11.30
N THR A 129 7.49 24.04 -12.38
CA THR A 129 7.17 23.15 -13.50
C THR A 129 8.40 22.86 -14.35
N CYS A 130 8.65 21.58 -14.67
CA CYS A 130 9.91 21.17 -15.32
C CYS A 130 10.10 21.71 -16.74
N ASP A 131 9.04 22.12 -17.43
CA ASP A 131 9.11 22.69 -18.78
C ASP A 131 9.88 24.01 -18.85
N LYS A 132 10.07 24.67 -17.69
CA LYS A 132 10.80 25.94 -17.58
C LYS A 132 12.31 25.75 -17.40
N PHE A 133 12.78 24.52 -17.23
CA PHE A 133 14.18 24.23 -16.94
C PHE A 133 14.91 23.69 -18.16
N PRO A 134 16.13 24.17 -18.44
CA PRO A 134 16.89 23.76 -19.62
C PRO A 134 17.43 22.31 -19.51
N VAL A 135 17.56 21.65 -20.66
CA VAL A 135 18.16 20.32 -20.80
C VAL A 135 19.69 20.41 -20.73
N GLY A 136 20.33 19.48 -20.02
CA GLY A 136 21.80 19.36 -20.01
C GLY A 136 22.53 20.34 -19.08
N CYS A 137 21.80 21.06 -18.23
CA CYS A 137 22.39 21.95 -17.23
C CYS A 137 22.63 21.24 -15.88
N SER A 138 23.81 21.46 -15.30
CA SER A 138 24.14 21.07 -13.93
C SER A 138 24.47 22.33 -13.12
N ASN A 139 24.13 22.32 -11.84
CA ASN A 139 24.34 23.44 -10.93
C ASN A 139 25.16 23.01 -9.70
N GLU A 140 25.75 23.97 -8.99
CA GLU A 140 26.57 23.68 -7.80
C GLU A 140 25.77 23.04 -6.66
N VAL A 141 24.45 23.26 -6.62
CA VAL A 141 23.53 22.71 -5.62
C VAL A 141 23.39 21.18 -5.74
N GLN A 142 23.50 20.61 -6.95
CA GLN A 142 23.52 19.15 -7.14
C GLN A 142 24.70 18.46 -6.46
N LYS A 143 25.79 19.20 -6.17
CA LYS A 143 26.99 18.67 -5.51
C LYS A 143 26.90 18.76 -3.99
N LEU A 144 25.86 19.41 -3.45
CA LEU A 144 25.66 19.51 -2.01
C LEU A 144 25.23 18.15 -1.43
N LYS A 145 25.83 17.80 -0.29
CA LYS A 145 25.37 16.67 0.50
C LYS A 145 24.25 17.16 1.42
N PHE A 146 23.05 16.62 1.21
CA PHE A 146 21.89 16.87 2.06
C PHE A 146 21.78 15.76 3.11
N ASP A 147 21.46 16.14 4.34
CA ASP A 147 21.12 15.18 5.39
C ASP A 147 19.70 14.65 5.11
N THR A 148 19.63 13.38 4.69
CA THR A 148 18.40 12.66 4.37
C THR A 148 17.71 12.06 5.60
N SER A 149 18.09 12.47 6.81
CA SER A 149 17.44 12.07 8.06
C SER A 149 16.02 12.67 8.15
N GLY A 150 15.09 12.09 7.38
CA GLY A 150 13.67 12.18 7.65
C GLY A 150 13.38 11.39 8.92
N GLN A 151 12.96 12.08 9.98
CA GLN A 151 12.32 11.39 11.11
C GLN A 151 10.98 10.88 10.58
N SER A 152 10.91 9.57 10.36
CA SER A 152 9.67 8.91 9.96
C SER A 152 8.75 8.79 11.16
N GLU A 153 8.05 9.88 11.47
CA GLU A 153 6.67 9.79 11.93
C GLU A 153 5.83 9.88 10.64
N ALA A 154 5.39 8.71 10.15
CA ALA A 154 4.85 8.46 8.80
C ALA A 154 3.90 9.57 8.28
N PRO A 155 3.88 9.90 6.96
CA PRO A 155 3.21 9.05 5.98
C PRO A 155 3.81 9.09 4.53
N LEU A 156 3.66 7.99 3.78
CA LEU A 156 3.89 7.84 2.32
C LEU A 156 5.30 7.49 1.79
N GLY A 157 6.29 7.22 2.64
CA GLY A 157 7.58 6.62 2.21
C GLY A 157 7.96 5.32 2.92
N CYS A 158 7.21 4.92 3.95
CA CYS A 158 7.38 3.66 4.67
C CYS A 158 6.04 2.95 4.61
N GLY A 159 6.03 1.67 4.24
CA GLY A 159 4.80 0.89 4.18
C GLY A 159 4.07 0.90 5.52
N ILE A 160 2.75 0.72 5.47
CA ILE A 160 1.92 0.65 6.69
C ILE A 160 2.45 -0.52 7.53
N GLN A 161 2.72 -0.25 8.80
CA GLN A 161 3.19 -1.25 9.75
C GLN A 161 2.23 -2.46 9.78
N CYS A 162 2.78 -3.65 9.98
CA CYS A 162 1.97 -4.87 10.02
C CYS A 162 0.90 -4.86 11.13
N ASP A 163 1.25 -4.34 12.30
CA ASP A 163 0.30 -4.16 13.40
C ASP A 163 -0.62 -2.97 13.11
N ASN A 164 -1.91 -3.16 13.36
CA ASN A 164 -2.90 -2.17 12.98
C ASN A 164 -2.80 -0.94 13.92
N PRO A 165 -2.47 0.26 13.43
CA PRO A 165 -2.29 1.43 14.29
C PRO A 165 -3.59 1.94 14.91
N LEU A 166 -4.75 1.46 14.44
CA LEU A 166 -6.06 1.85 14.96
C LEU A 166 -6.44 1.18 16.27
N PHE A 167 -5.81 0.05 16.61
CA PHE A 167 -6.13 -0.72 17.81
C PHE A 167 -4.91 -0.82 18.72
N THR A 168 -5.17 -0.82 20.01
CA THR A 168 -4.14 -1.04 21.03
C THR A 168 -3.76 -2.52 21.11
N GLU A 169 -2.56 -2.80 21.63
CA GLU A 169 -2.11 -4.17 21.87
C GLU A 169 -3.05 -4.95 22.82
N GLU A 170 -3.71 -4.24 23.76
CA GLU A 170 -4.70 -4.82 24.66
C GLU A 170 -5.94 -5.29 23.91
N GLU A 171 -6.51 -4.45 23.03
CA GLU A 171 -7.64 -4.80 22.18
C GLU A 171 -7.31 -5.95 21.22
N HIS A 172 -6.09 -5.96 20.68
CA HIS A 172 -5.58 -7.08 19.90
C HIS A 172 -5.54 -8.36 20.73
N SER A 173 -4.98 -8.34 21.94
CA SER A 173 -4.92 -9.50 22.83
C SER A 173 -6.30 -10.06 23.18
N ASP A 174 -7.25 -9.17 23.48
CA ASP A 174 -8.63 -9.54 23.78
C ASP A 174 -9.31 -10.24 22.61
N MET A 175 -9.13 -9.73 21.40
CA MET A 175 -9.65 -10.36 20.18
C MET A 175 -9.04 -11.76 19.96
N HIS A 176 -7.73 -11.91 20.17
CA HIS A 176 -7.07 -13.22 20.04
C HIS A 176 -7.60 -14.23 21.05
N ARG A 177 -7.77 -13.81 22.32
CA ARG A 177 -8.34 -14.67 23.37
C ARG A 177 -9.77 -15.10 23.03
N TYR A 178 -10.58 -14.17 22.50
CA TYR A 178 -11.93 -14.48 22.04
C TYR A 178 -11.92 -15.54 20.93
N ILE A 179 -11.14 -15.31 19.86
CA ILE A 179 -11.07 -16.24 18.72
C ILE A 179 -10.56 -17.61 19.17
N ALA A 180 -9.53 -17.67 20.02
CA ALA A 180 -8.99 -18.92 20.55
C ALA A 180 -10.06 -19.72 21.30
N TYR A 181 -10.83 -19.08 22.18
CA TYR A 181 -11.87 -19.73 22.97
C TYR A 181 -12.99 -20.29 22.09
N PHE A 182 -13.61 -19.44 21.27
CA PHE A 182 -14.76 -19.86 20.46
C PHE A 182 -14.40 -20.86 19.36
N SER A 183 -13.23 -20.69 18.72
CA SER A 183 -12.76 -21.62 17.69
C SER A 183 -12.41 -22.98 18.27
N SER A 184 -11.80 -23.03 19.47
CA SER A 184 -11.48 -24.29 20.13
C SER A 184 -12.74 -25.07 20.55
N VAL A 185 -13.73 -24.39 21.13
CA VAL A 185 -15.01 -25.02 21.49
C VAL A 185 -15.70 -25.56 20.23
N THR A 186 -15.78 -24.75 19.17
CA THR A 186 -16.42 -25.14 17.91
C THR A 186 -15.70 -26.32 17.24
N LEU A 187 -14.36 -26.32 17.23
CA LEU A 187 -13.56 -27.41 16.69
C LEU A 187 -13.85 -28.73 17.41
N LEU A 188 -13.89 -28.71 18.75
CA LEU A 188 -14.19 -29.91 19.54
C LEU A 188 -15.62 -30.41 19.33
N CYS A 189 -16.61 -29.51 19.31
CA CYS A 189 -18.01 -29.87 19.07
C CYS A 189 -18.23 -30.47 17.68
N THR A 190 -17.64 -29.85 16.65
CA THR A 190 -17.74 -30.33 15.26
C THR A 190 -17.00 -31.65 15.07
N PHE A 191 -15.81 -31.80 15.64
CA PHE A 191 -15.05 -33.07 15.63
C PHE A 191 -15.88 -34.22 16.22
N PHE A 192 -16.46 -34.03 17.41
CA PHE A 192 -17.28 -35.05 18.04
C PHE A 192 -18.53 -35.41 17.22
N THR A 193 -19.12 -34.42 16.53
CA THR A 193 -20.27 -34.64 15.66
C THR A 193 -19.90 -35.45 14.42
N LEU A 194 -18.78 -35.14 13.79
CA LEU A 194 -18.26 -35.89 12.63
C LEU A 194 -17.92 -37.34 13.00
N VAL A 195 -17.21 -37.55 14.12
CA VAL A 195 -16.87 -38.89 14.59
C VAL A 195 -18.11 -39.72 14.92
N ARG A 196 -19.12 -39.11 15.56
CA ARG A 196 -20.39 -39.79 15.83
C ARG A 196 -21.07 -40.24 14.53
N HIS A 197 -21.16 -39.35 13.54
CA HIS A 197 -21.84 -39.64 12.28
C HIS A 197 -21.19 -40.83 11.54
N GLU A 198 -19.86 -40.84 11.46
CA GLU A 198 -19.09 -41.94 10.86
C GLU A 198 -19.30 -43.27 11.62
N LEU A 199 -19.36 -43.22 12.95
CA LEU A 199 -19.63 -44.40 13.77
C LEU A 199 -21.05 -44.97 13.54
N GLU A 200 -22.02 -44.10 13.31
CA GLU A 200 -23.42 -44.48 13.09
C GLU A 200 -23.71 -44.90 11.63
N ASN A 201 -22.81 -44.58 10.68
CA ASN A 201 -22.93 -44.86 9.24
C ASN A 201 -24.28 -44.40 8.65
N SER A 202 -24.79 -43.26 9.13
CA SER A 202 -26.10 -42.73 8.74
C SER A 202 -26.03 -41.97 7.42
N ASN A 203 -26.19 -42.66 6.29
CA ASN A 203 -26.25 -42.04 4.96
C ASN A 203 -27.65 -41.51 4.59
N ARG A 204 -28.52 -41.27 5.57
CA ARG A 204 -29.89 -40.80 5.33
C ARG A 204 -29.95 -39.28 5.33
N TYR A 205 -30.80 -38.73 4.47
CA TYR A 205 -31.21 -37.33 4.58
C TYR A 205 -32.17 -37.18 5.75
N PRO A 206 -32.04 -36.16 6.61
CA PRO A 206 -31.18 -34.97 6.50
C PRO A 206 -29.77 -35.09 7.12
N ASP A 207 -29.43 -36.20 7.79
CA ASP A 207 -28.18 -36.37 8.56
C ASP A 207 -26.92 -36.11 7.73
N VAL A 208 -26.91 -36.54 6.47
CA VAL A 208 -25.81 -36.29 5.52
C VAL A 208 -25.58 -34.79 5.29
N ILE A 209 -26.63 -33.96 5.26
CA ILE A 209 -26.47 -32.51 5.11
C ILE A 209 -25.81 -31.92 6.36
N LEU A 210 -26.23 -32.36 7.55
CA LEU A 210 -25.64 -31.92 8.82
C LEU A 210 -24.17 -32.32 8.92
N PHE A 211 -23.79 -33.48 8.42
CA PHE A 211 -22.39 -33.90 8.32
C PHE A 211 -21.55 -32.89 7.52
N TYR A 212 -21.98 -32.51 6.31
CA TYR A 212 -21.22 -31.56 5.49
C TYR A 212 -21.16 -30.15 6.10
N ILE A 213 -22.23 -29.70 6.76
CA ILE A 213 -22.20 -28.43 7.50
C ILE A 213 -21.12 -28.47 8.59
N ASN A 214 -21.11 -29.52 9.41
CA ASN A 214 -20.11 -29.68 10.48
C ASN A 214 -18.70 -29.83 9.91
N ALA A 215 -18.52 -30.49 8.76
CA ALA A 215 -17.22 -30.59 8.09
C ALA A 215 -16.72 -29.22 7.62
N CYS A 216 -17.60 -28.38 7.08
CA CYS A 216 -17.26 -27.01 6.70
C CYS A 216 -16.83 -26.18 7.93
N PHE A 217 -17.57 -26.24 9.02
CA PHE A 217 -17.19 -25.53 10.26
C PHE A 217 -15.88 -26.07 10.87
N PHE A 218 -15.65 -27.37 10.82
CA PHE A 218 -14.40 -27.98 11.28
C PHE A 218 -13.19 -27.47 10.49
N VAL A 219 -13.24 -27.50 9.15
CA VAL A 219 -12.14 -26.99 8.30
C VAL A 219 -11.96 -25.48 8.48
N GLY A 220 -13.05 -24.71 8.54
CA GLY A 220 -12.99 -23.26 8.76
C GLY A 220 -12.35 -22.88 10.11
N THR A 221 -12.67 -23.60 11.18
CA THR A 221 -12.09 -23.36 12.51
C THR A 221 -10.61 -23.71 12.61
N ILE A 222 -10.13 -24.72 11.86
CA ILE A 222 -8.69 -24.97 11.70
C ILE A 222 -7.99 -23.74 11.08
N GLY A 223 -8.59 -23.14 10.05
CA GLY A 223 -8.07 -21.91 9.44
C GLY A 223 -7.98 -20.75 10.43
N TRP A 224 -9.02 -20.55 11.26
CA TRP A 224 -9.02 -19.53 12.32
C TRP A 224 -7.97 -19.78 13.40
N LEU A 225 -7.71 -21.04 13.74
CA LEU A 225 -6.72 -21.43 14.76
C LEU A 225 -5.27 -21.39 14.24
N ALA A 226 -5.07 -21.33 12.92
CA ALA A 226 -3.74 -21.35 12.31
C ALA A 226 -2.82 -20.21 12.81
N GLN A 227 -3.40 -19.06 13.16
CA GLN A 227 -2.64 -17.91 13.68
C GLN A 227 -1.98 -18.15 15.05
N PHE A 228 -2.43 -19.15 15.81
CA PHE A 228 -1.88 -19.47 17.13
C PHE A 228 -0.66 -20.41 17.09
N PHE A 229 -0.30 -20.93 15.91
CA PHE A 229 0.98 -21.64 15.77
C PHE A 229 2.15 -20.66 15.91
N ASN A 230 3.26 -21.14 16.47
CA ASN A 230 4.45 -20.33 16.75
C ASN A 230 4.92 -19.58 15.50
N GLY A 231 4.85 -18.24 15.52
CA GLY A 231 5.28 -17.38 14.42
C GLY A 231 4.32 -17.31 13.21
N ALA A 232 3.28 -18.15 13.16
CA ALA A 232 2.38 -18.24 12.01
C ALA A 232 1.60 -16.95 11.78
N ARG A 233 1.17 -16.24 12.83
CA ARG A 233 0.46 -14.96 12.69
C ARG A 233 1.27 -13.94 11.89
N ARG A 234 2.57 -13.77 12.20
CA ARG A 234 3.42 -12.83 11.47
C ARG A 234 3.63 -13.29 10.03
N GLU A 235 3.79 -14.59 9.82
CA GLU A 235 3.94 -15.15 8.47
C GLU A 235 2.66 -15.05 7.62
N ILE A 236 1.48 -15.07 8.25
CA ILE A 236 0.19 -14.94 7.56
C ILE A 236 -0.09 -13.47 7.24
N VAL A 237 0.13 -12.56 8.20
CA VAL A 237 -0.33 -11.16 8.11
C VAL A 237 0.75 -10.19 7.61
N CYS A 238 2.02 -10.42 7.96
CA CYS A 238 3.11 -9.51 7.66
C CYS A 238 3.88 -9.94 6.40
N LYS A 239 4.39 -8.95 5.67
CA LYS A 239 5.45 -9.14 4.67
C LYS A 239 6.82 -9.24 5.35
N SER A 240 7.82 -9.67 4.56
CA SER A 240 9.22 -9.74 4.98
C SER A 240 9.80 -8.40 5.47
N ASP A 241 9.25 -7.28 5.02
CA ASP A 241 9.64 -5.91 5.40
C ASP A 241 8.89 -5.36 6.64
N ASN A 242 8.16 -6.21 7.38
CA ASN A 242 7.29 -5.84 8.50
C ASN A 242 6.12 -4.91 8.15
N THR A 243 5.77 -4.79 6.87
CA THR A 243 4.55 -4.11 6.45
C THR A 243 3.36 -5.06 6.38
N MET A 244 2.15 -4.52 6.43
CA MET A 244 0.93 -5.30 6.26
C MET A 244 0.83 -5.87 4.84
N ARG A 245 0.35 -7.11 4.70
CA ARG A 245 0.04 -7.68 3.38
C ARG A 245 -1.17 -7.01 2.75
N LEU A 246 -0.93 -6.36 1.61
CA LEU A 246 -1.94 -5.72 0.77
C LEU A 246 -1.78 -6.22 -0.67
N GLY A 247 -2.88 -6.62 -1.31
CA GLY A 247 -2.90 -7.01 -2.73
C GLY A 247 -2.28 -8.39 -3.03
N GLU A 248 -2.63 -9.42 -2.25
CA GLU A 248 -2.19 -10.81 -2.48
C GLU A 248 -3.03 -11.50 -3.58
N PRO A 249 -2.48 -12.45 -4.38
CA PRO A 249 -1.14 -13.06 -4.26
C PRO A 249 0.02 -12.22 -4.84
N SER A 250 1.10 -12.09 -4.08
CA SER A 250 2.39 -11.54 -4.56
C SER A 250 3.35 -12.66 -4.99
N SER A 251 4.08 -12.48 -6.09
CA SER A 251 5.05 -13.46 -6.60
C SER A 251 6.31 -13.61 -5.75
N SER A 252 6.59 -12.66 -4.86
CA SER A 252 7.84 -12.59 -4.07
C SER A 252 7.69 -13.00 -2.61
N GLU A 253 6.47 -13.32 -2.17
CA GLU A 253 6.12 -13.56 -0.76
C GLU A 253 5.50 -14.95 -0.57
N THR A 254 5.37 -15.41 0.67
CA THR A 254 4.78 -16.73 0.96
C THR A 254 3.27 -16.74 0.71
N LEU A 255 2.76 -17.87 0.23
CA LEU A 255 1.32 -18.07 -0.01
C LEU A 255 0.51 -18.34 1.27
N SER A 256 1.10 -18.12 2.45
CA SER A 256 0.50 -18.41 3.75
C SER A 256 -0.78 -17.60 3.95
N CYS A 257 -0.81 -16.34 3.50
CA CYS A 257 -2.02 -15.51 3.54
C CYS A 257 -3.14 -16.10 2.67
N VAL A 258 -2.84 -16.37 1.40
CA VAL A 258 -3.80 -16.88 0.41
C VAL A 258 -4.34 -18.24 0.82
N THR A 259 -3.49 -19.10 1.41
CA THR A 259 -3.88 -20.43 1.88
C THR A 259 -4.94 -20.33 3.00
N ILE A 260 -4.70 -19.49 4.01
CA ILE A 260 -5.67 -19.30 5.10
C ILE A 260 -6.95 -18.64 4.59
N PHE A 261 -6.84 -17.67 3.67
CA PHE A 261 -8.00 -17.08 3.02
C PHE A 261 -8.88 -18.15 2.33
N ILE A 262 -8.29 -19.03 1.52
CA ILE A 262 -9.02 -20.11 0.84
C ILE A 262 -9.69 -21.03 1.87
N ILE A 263 -8.95 -21.48 2.89
CA ILE A 263 -9.49 -22.39 3.92
C ILE A 263 -10.71 -21.78 4.61
N VAL A 264 -10.61 -20.53 5.09
CA VAL A 264 -11.69 -19.90 5.85
C VAL A 264 -12.85 -19.50 4.95
N TYR A 265 -12.58 -18.83 3.82
CA TYR A 265 -13.61 -18.31 2.92
C TYR A 265 -14.39 -19.43 2.22
N TYR A 266 -13.69 -20.42 1.66
CA TYR A 266 -14.35 -21.54 0.98
C TYR A 266 -15.24 -22.33 1.96
N SER A 267 -14.74 -22.57 3.17
CA SER A 267 -15.50 -23.29 4.21
C SER A 267 -16.73 -22.51 4.67
N LEU A 268 -16.61 -21.19 4.86
CA LEU A 268 -17.72 -20.33 5.24
C LEU A 268 -18.81 -20.32 4.16
N MET A 269 -18.44 -20.11 2.90
CA MET A 269 -19.38 -20.07 1.78
C MET A 269 -20.03 -21.43 1.53
N SER A 270 -19.26 -22.51 1.59
CA SER A 270 -19.78 -23.88 1.48
C SER A 270 -20.79 -24.18 2.59
N GLY A 271 -20.46 -23.84 3.85
CA GLY A 271 -21.35 -24.01 4.99
C GLY A 271 -22.66 -23.23 4.86
N ALA A 272 -22.60 -21.98 4.37
CA ALA A 272 -23.77 -21.17 4.11
C ALA A 272 -24.70 -21.76 3.04
N ILE A 273 -24.14 -22.28 1.94
CA ILE A 273 -24.94 -22.91 0.88
C ILE A 273 -25.51 -24.25 1.37
N TRP A 274 -24.75 -25.04 2.13
CA TRP A 274 -25.28 -26.25 2.76
C TRP A 274 -26.41 -25.95 3.75
N PHE A 275 -26.37 -24.84 4.47
CA PHE A 275 -27.49 -24.39 5.31
C PHE A 275 -28.73 -24.06 4.47
N VAL A 276 -28.59 -23.44 3.30
CA VAL A 276 -29.72 -23.23 2.36
C VAL A 276 -30.26 -24.57 1.83
N VAL A 277 -29.39 -25.54 1.56
CA VAL A 277 -29.83 -26.90 1.18
C VAL A 277 -30.57 -27.59 2.32
N LEU A 278 -30.13 -27.41 3.58
CA LEU A 278 -30.81 -27.93 4.75
C LEU A 278 -32.23 -27.35 4.90
N THR A 279 -32.38 -26.03 4.77
CA THR A 279 -33.70 -25.38 4.87
C THR A 279 -34.62 -25.81 3.74
N TYR A 280 -34.10 -25.98 2.52
CA TYR A 280 -34.84 -26.55 1.39
C TYR A 280 -35.27 -28.01 1.64
N ALA A 281 -34.34 -28.84 2.13
CA ALA A 281 -34.63 -30.22 2.49
C ALA A 281 -35.71 -30.31 3.57
N TRP A 282 -35.68 -29.41 4.54
CA TRP A 282 -36.66 -29.36 5.62
C TRP A 282 -38.04 -28.93 5.11
N HIS A 283 -38.09 -27.86 4.31
CA HIS A 283 -39.33 -27.37 3.69
C HIS A 283 -40.00 -28.44 2.82
N THR A 284 -39.23 -29.13 1.97
CA THR A 284 -39.76 -30.19 1.10
C THR A 284 -40.21 -31.42 1.91
N SER A 285 -39.50 -31.78 2.97
CA SER A 285 -39.90 -32.87 3.86
C SER A 285 -41.20 -32.56 4.59
N PHE A 286 -41.41 -31.32 5.04
CA PHE A 286 -42.68 -30.90 5.65
C PHE A 286 -43.85 -30.97 4.68
N ASN A 287 -43.65 -30.54 3.44
CA ASN A 287 -44.70 -30.57 2.42
C ASN A 287 -45.03 -31.99 1.95
N ALA A 288 -44.11 -32.95 2.14
CA ALA A 288 -44.34 -34.36 1.84
C ALA A 288 -44.95 -35.13 3.04
N LEU A 289 -45.15 -34.50 4.20
CA LEU A 289 -45.77 -35.17 5.35
C LEU A 289 -47.16 -35.69 5.00
N GLY A 290 -47.37 -36.99 5.23
CA GLY A 290 -48.62 -37.68 4.88
C GLY A 290 -48.64 -38.29 3.48
N THR A 291 -47.57 -38.11 2.68
CA THR A 291 -47.37 -38.78 1.38
C THR A 291 -46.24 -39.79 1.46
N THR A 292 -46.19 -40.76 0.53
CA THR A 292 -45.08 -41.71 0.38
C THR A 292 -43.91 -41.16 -0.44
N ASP A 293 -43.99 -39.90 -0.88
CA ASP A 293 -42.97 -39.29 -1.72
C ASP A 293 -41.69 -39.04 -0.92
N GLN A 294 -40.55 -39.46 -1.47
CA GLN A 294 -39.22 -39.12 -0.97
C GLN A 294 -38.64 -37.98 -1.83
N PRO A 295 -38.95 -36.71 -1.51
CA PRO A 295 -38.69 -35.58 -2.42
C PRO A 295 -37.20 -35.33 -2.70
N LEU A 296 -36.32 -35.86 -1.85
CA LEU A 296 -34.87 -35.67 -1.91
C LEU A 296 -34.13 -36.86 -2.54
N SER A 297 -34.82 -37.98 -2.78
CA SER A 297 -34.21 -39.18 -3.37
C SER A 297 -33.78 -38.92 -4.82
N GLY A 298 -32.55 -39.30 -5.17
CA GLY A 298 -31.99 -39.13 -6.52
C GLY A 298 -31.48 -37.73 -6.87
N ARG A 299 -31.60 -36.73 -5.97
CA ARG A 299 -31.13 -35.34 -6.21
C ARG A 299 -29.79 -35.00 -5.54
N THR A 300 -29.22 -35.93 -4.77
CA THR A 300 -27.96 -35.79 -4.03
C THR A 300 -26.82 -35.18 -4.85
N SER A 301 -26.60 -35.68 -6.06
CA SER A 301 -25.52 -35.19 -6.93
C SER A 301 -25.67 -33.69 -7.26
N TYR A 302 -26.89 -33.21 -7.49
CA TYR A 302 -27.15 -31.79 -7.76
C TYR A 302 -26.79 -30.92 -6.57
N PHE A 303 -27.15 -31.33 -5.34
CA PHE A 303 -26.79 -30.59 -4.14
C PHE A 303 -25.28 -30.44 -3.99
N HIS A 304 -24.52 -31.53 -4.20
CA HIS A 304 -23.06 -31.49 -4.17
C HIS A 304 -22.45 -30.59 -5.23
N VAL A 305 -22.92 -30.70 -6.49
CA VAL A 305 -22.39 -29.86 -7.57
C VAL A 305 -22.59 -28.37 -7.24
N VAL A 306 -23.76 -27.99 -6.74
CA VAL A 306 -24.08 -26.61 -6.39
C VAL A 306 -23.26 -26.13 -5.18
N THR A 307 -23.24 -26.90 -4.09
CA THR A 307 -22.60 -26.49 -2.82
C THR A 307 -21.10 -26.36 -2.91
N TRP A 308 -20.43 -27.09 -3.81
CA TRP A 308 -18.98 -27.01 -3.99
C TRP A 308 -18.56 -26.09 -5.15
N SER A 309 -19.32 -26.02 -6.24
CA SER A 309 -18.93 -25.21 -7.39
C SER A 309 -19.10 -23.72 -7.14
N ILE A 310 -20.14 -23.29 -6.43
CA ILE A 310 -20.38 -21.87 -6.17
C ILE A 310 -19.25 -21.26 -5.31
N PRO A 311 -18.86 -21.84 -4.16
CA PRO A 311 -17.73 -21.33 -3.37
C PRO A 311 -16.41 -21.34 -4.14
N PHE A 312 -16.20 -22.35 -5.00
CA PHE A 312 -15.02 -22.42 -5.85
C PHE A 312 -14.95 -21.23 -6.81
N VAL A 313 -16.03 -20.97 -7.57
CA VAL A 313 -16.10 -19.84 -8.51
C VAL A 313 -15.94 -18.51 -7.78
N LEU A 314 -16.58 -18.33 -6.63
CA LEU A 314 -16.46 -17.11 -5.82
C LEU A 314 -15.02 -16.89 -5.33
N THR A 315 -14.36 -17.94 -4.85
CA THR A 315 -12.96 -17.88 -4.38
C THR A 315 -12.02 -17.49 -5.52
N VAL A 316 -12.16 -18.12 -6.69
CA VAL A 316 -11.36 -17.81 -7.88
C VAL A 316 -11.61 -16.37 -8.36
N ALA A 317 -12.87 -15.93 -8.36
CA ALA A 317 -13.21 -14.56 -8.75
C ALA A 317 -12.57 -13.52 -7.82
N ILE A 318 -12.57 -13.76 -6.51
CA ILE A 318 -11.92 -12.84 -5.55
C ILE A 318 -10.40 -12.79 -5.78
N LEU A 319 -9.75 -13.94 -5.95
CA LEU A 319 -8.31 -13.99 -6.22
C LEU A 319 -7.95 -13.27 -7.53
N ALA A 320 -8.75 -13.45 -8.58
CA ALA A 320 -8.55 -12.77 -9.86
C ALA A 320 -8.71 -11.24 -9.74
N ILE A 321 -9.72 -10.76 -8.99
CA ILE A 321 -9.91 -9.32 -8.77
C ILE A 321 -8.76 -8.74 -7.95
N ALA A 322 -8.27 -9.48 -6.95
CA ALA A 322 -7.18 -9.06 -6.09
C ALA A 322 -5.87 -8.86 -6.88
N GLU A 323 -5.56 -9.79 -7.79
CA GLU A 323 -4.40 -9.68 -8.68
C GLU A 323 -4.52 -8.47 -9.62
N VAL A 324 -5.68 -8.31 -10.28
CA VAL A 324 -5.88 -7.27 -11.30
C VAL A 324 -5.89 -5.87 -10.71
N ARG A 325 -6.55 -5.66 -9.57
CA ARG A 325 -6.70 -4.32 -8.99
C ARG A 325 -5.60 -3.99 -7.98
N ARG A 326 -4.75 -4.95 -7.61
CA ARG A 326 -3.92 -4.89 -6.38
C ARG A 326 -4.74 -4.39 -5.18
N THR A 327 -6.02 -4.72 -5.16
CA THR A 327 -6.94 -4.33 -4.09
C THR A 327 -6.57 -5.05 -2.82
N GLN A 328 -6.79 -4.40 -1.68
CA GLN A 328 -6.48 -4.91 -0.36
C GLN A 328 -7.29 -6.19 -0.08
N LEU A 329 -6.76 -7.35 -0.43
CA LEU A 329 -7.09 -8.57 0.27
C LEU A 329 -6.23 -8.56 1.54
N CYS A 330 -6.68 -7.90 2.62
CA CYS A 330 -6.01 -8.14 3.89
C CYS A 330 -6.38 -9.55 4.34
N CYS A 331 -5.39 -10.33 4.76
CA CYS A 331 -5.68 -11.55 5.53
C CYS A 331 -6.52 -11.29 6.79
N ILE A 332 -6.49 -10.05 7.28
CA ILE A 332 -7.34 -9.53 8.36
C ILE A 332 -8.75 -9.12 7.88
N ASP A 333 -9.00 -8.86 6.59
CA ASP A 333 -10.36 -8.53 6.12
C ASP A 333 -11.30 -9.74 6.13
N VAL A 334 -10.80 -10.96 6.39
CA VAL A 334 -11.64 -12.12 6.75
C VAL A 334 -12.44 -11.84 8.03
N TYR A 335 -11.91 -11.02 8.97
CA TYR A 335 -12.66 -10.55 10.13
C TYR A 335 -13.83 -9.62 9.76
N LYS A 336 -13.74 -8.91 8.63
CA LYS A 336 -14.83 -8.08 8.09
C LYS A 336 -15.81 -8.86 7.20
N ALA A 337 -15.41 -10.04 6.71
CA ALA A 337 -16.26 -10.95 5.96
C ALA A 337 -17.18 -11.81 6.86
N LEU A 338 -17.09 -11.64 8.19
CA LEU A 338 -18.04 -12.24 9.12
C LEU A 338 -19.45 -11.70 8.84
N PRO A 339 -20.48 -12.55 8.88
CA PRO A 339 -21.86 -12.10 8.73
C PRO A 339 -22.20 -10.99 9.76
N PRO A 340 -23.09 -10.03 9.41
CA PRO A 340 -23.45 -8.90 10.26
C PRO A 340 -23.88 -9.25 11.71
N TRP A 341 -24.37 -10.46 11.95
CA TRP A 341 -24.76 -10.93 13.29
C TRP A 341 -23.56 -11.18 14.23
N PHE A 342 -22.34 -11.36 13.70
CA PHE A 342 -21.12 -11.43 14.51
C PHE A 342 -20.66 -10.04 14.98
N GLY A 343 -20.86 -9.00 14.14
CA GLY A 343 -20.62 -7.61 14.50
C GLY A 343 -21.66 -7.03 15.47
N ALA A 344 -22.86 -7.62 15.52
CA ALA A 344 -23.94 -7.18 16.39
C ALA A 344 -23.61 -7.33 17.89
N TRP A 345 -22.78 -8.31 18.30
CA TRP A 345 -22.37 -8.48 19.70
C TRP A 345 -21.34 -7.42 20.15
N TRP A 346 -20.54 -6.87 19.22
CA TRP A 346 -19.55 -5.83 19.54
C TRP A 346 -20.15 -4.42 19.54
N LEU A 347 -21.16 -4.17 18.70
CA LEU A 347 -21.90 -2.89 18.63
C LEU A 347 -22.65 -2.53 19.93
N GLU A 348 -22.91 -3.50 20.82
CA GLU A 348 -23.56 -3.24 22.11
C GLU A 348 -22.61 -2.79 23.23
N ARG A 349 -21.27 -2.87 23.06
CA ARG A 349 -20.30 -2.45 24.09
C ARG A 349 -19.39 -1.28 23.73
N GLY A 350 -19.36 -0.84 22.46
CA GLY A 350 -18.56 0.31 22.04
C GLY A 350 -19.43 1.32 21.30
N GLY A 351 -19.72 2.46 21.95
CA GLY A 351 -20.55 3.52 21.38
C GLY A 351 -20.01 4.11 20.08
N GLY A 352 -20.94 4.53 19.21
CA GLY A 352 -20.65 5.35 18.04
C GLY A 352 -20.48 4.55 16.76
N GLY A 353 -21.57 4.38 16.01
CA GLY A 353 -21.56 3.69 14.73
C GLY A 353 -20.81 4.44 13.65
N TYR A 354 -20.15 3.69 12.76
CA TYR A 354 -20.00 3.98 11.34
C TYR A 354 -19.82 2.64 10.61
N TRP A 355 -20.77 2.30 9.72
CA TRP A 355 -20.49 1.35 8.65
C TRP A 355 -19.53 2.04 7.68
N MET A 356 -18.23 1.94 7.93
CA MET A 356 -17.25 2.32 6.93
C MET A 356 -17.07 1.16 5.97
N THR A 357 -17.83 1.21 4.88
CA THR A 357 -17.44 0.67 3.59
C THR A 357 -16.14 1.36 3.16
N LEU A 358 -15.01 0.94 3.74
CA LEU A 358 -13.69 1.26 3.20
C LEU A 358 -13.45 0.35 2.00
N GLY A 359 -14.08 0.69 0.88
CA GLY A 359 -13.39 0.57 -0.39
C GLY A 359 -12.24 1.58 -0.32
N CYS A 360 -11.02 1.11 -0.11
CA CYS A 360 -9.84 1.95 -0.27
C CYS A 360 -9.74 2.34 -1.76
N GLY A 361 -10.20 3.54 -2.06
CA GLY A 361 -9.87 4.29 -3.28
C GLY A 361 -8.56 5.04 -3.13
#